data_AF-A0A4Y6S138-F1
#
_entry.id   AF-A0A4Y6S138-F1
#
_cell.length_a   1.000
_cell.length_b   1.000
_cell.length_c   1.000
_cell.angle_alpha   90.00
_cell.angle_beta   90.00
_cell.angle_gamma   90.00
#
_symmetry.space_group_name_H-M   'P 1'
#
loop_
_entity.id
_entity.type
_entity.pdbx_description
1 polymer ?
#
loop_
_entity_poly.entity_id
_entity_poly.type
_entity_poly.pdbx_seq_one_letter_code
_entity_poly.pdbx_strand_id
1 'polypeptide(L)'
;MGRFGKLVIPSLAAIVGLTILLNLGFWQVRRLAEKEVLIEQVEAGLQATPVAAPAPADWGRLSDLDDYRRVTVTGQFKDDHVLYYISLSDPVGTFGGPGEMVYSPFETDAGWTVLVNRGFLPYGLPEDQKKIALTPPAGDHTLTGLLRLSEVPVWTTPEPDLNARMWFARDTDAMAKSMGVDLKGLAPFSIDAERQFTPPGGLPQAGETLVRFKNDHLGYALTWFGLAATLIGVFLAYAATLLWPRKKEHSAKVD
;
A
#
# COMPACT_ATOMS: atom_id res chain seq x y z
N MET A 1 48.44 -5.45 31.27
CA MET A 1 47.08 -4.88 31.32
C MET A 1 46.27 -5.61 32.39
N GLY A 2 45.77 -4.90 33.41
CA GLY A 2 44.93 -5.49 34.47
C GLY A 2 43.60 -6.02 33.91
N ARG A 3 42.88 -6.84 34.68
CA ARG A 3 41.58 -7.44 34.29
C ARG A 3 40.57 -6.36 33.81
N PHE A 4 40.62 -5.16 34.39
CA PHE A 4 39.83 -4.00 33.99
C PHE A 4 40.22 -3.40 32.63
N GLY A 5 41.49 -3.43 32.24
CA GLY A 5 41.94 -2.93 30.94
C GLY A 5 41.41 -3.74 29.76
N LYS A 6 41.06 -5.02 29.99
CA LYS A 6 40.43 -5.89 28.97
C LYS A 6 38.95 -5.57 28.73
N LEU A 7 38.31 -4.80 29.62
CA LEU A 7 36.89 -4.45 29.52
C LEU A 7 36.66 -3.14 28.76
N VAL A 8 37.66 -2.26 28.63
CA VAL A 8 37.49 -0.90 28.08
C VAL A 8 36.96 -0.93 26.64
N ILE A 9 37.63 -1.65 25.74
CA ILE A 9 37.24 -1.72 24.33
C ILE A 9 35.88 -2.42 24.16
N PRO A 10 35.62 -3.60 24.76
CA PRO A 10 34.30 -4.23 24.70
C PRO A 10 33.17 -3.37 25.28
N SER A 11 33.43 -2.61 26.35
CA SER A 11 32.43 -1.71 26.94
C SER A 11 32.07 -0.58 25.99
N LEU A 12 33.08 0.07 25.38
CA LEU A 12 32.86 1.13 24.40
C LEU A 12 32.08 0.59 23.19
N ALA A 13 32.47 -0.57 22.66
CA ALA A 13 31.77 -1.19 21.55
C ALA A 13 30.31 -1.56 21.91
N ALA A 14 30.08 -2.11 23.11
CA ALA A 14 28.75 -2.44 23.59
C ALA A 14 27.88 -1.20 23.78
N ILE A 15 28.43 -0.10 24.30
CA ILE A 15 27.72 1.19 24.45
C ILE A 15 27.33 1.75 23.09
N VAL A 16 28.25 1.77 22.13
CA VAL A 16 27.97 2.25 20.76
C VAL A 16 26.90 1.38 20.10
N GLY A 17 27.06 0.06 20.13
CA GLY A 17 26.09 -0.89 19.57
C GLY A 17 24.72 -0.75 20.21
N LEU A 18 24.65 -0.65 21.54
CA LEU A 18 23.42 -0.45 22.28
C LEU A 18 22.72 0.86 21.90
N THR A 19 23.49 1.95 21.80
CA THR A 19 22.96 3.27 21.41
C THR A 19 22.32 3.22 20.03
N ILE A 20 22.96 2.55 19.08
CA ILE A 20 22.42 2.37 17.72
C ILE A 20 21.13 1.54 17.75
N LEU A 21 21.16 0.37 18.41
CA LEU A 21 20.01 -0.54 18.46
C LEU A 21 18.80 0.11 19.13
N LEU A 22 19.00 0.84 20.23
CA LEU A 22 17.92 1.58 20.90
C LEU A 22 17.38 2.71 20.01
N ASN A 23 18.25 3.47 19.33
CA ASN A 23 17.80 4.52 18.41
C ASN A 23 16.96 3.93 17.26
N LEU A 24 17.38 2.80 16.68
CA LEU A 24 16.62 2.10 15.65
C LEU A 24 15.27 1.61 16.19
N GLY A 25 15.24 1.05 17.40
CA GLY A 25 14.00 0.63 18.07
C GLY A 25 13.02 1.79 18.26
N PHE A 26 13.48 2.91 18.83
CA PHE A 26 12.64 4.11 19.01
C PHE A 26 12.21 4.74 17.69
N TRP A 27 13.08 4.75 16.68
CA TRP A 27 12.74 5.22 15.34
C TRP A 27 11.61 4.39 14.74
N GLN A 28 11.65 3.06 14.86
CA GLN A 28 10.57 2.18 14.40
C GLN A 28 9.25 2.45 15.14
N VAL A 29 9.28 2.67 16.46
CA VAL A 29 8.07 3.02 17.23
C VAL A 29 7.48 4.36 16.78
N ARG A 30 8.32 5.38 16.53
CA ARG A 30 7.85 6.66 15.99
C ARG A 30 7.22 6.48 14.62
N ARG A 31 7.85 5.69 13.75
CA ARG A 31 7.34 5.43 12.40
C ARG A 31 6.04 4.62 12.41
N LEU A 32 5.88 3.70 13.36
CA LEU A 32 4.63 3.00 13.63
C LEU A 32 3.50 4.01 13.91
N ALA A 33 3.71 4.91 14.88
CA ALA A 33 2.70 5.89 15.27
C ALA A 33 2.36 6.87 14.13
N GLU A 34 3.36 7.36 13.38
CA GLU A 34 3.14 8.18 12.18
C GLU A 34 2.25 7.44 11.16
N LYS A 35 2.48 6.14 10.97
CA LYS A 35 1.72 5.33 10.03
C LYS A 35 0.30 5.03 10.50
N GLU A 36 0.11 4.77 11.79
CA GLU A 36 -1.21 4.54 12.37
C GLU A 36 -2.12 5.76 12.20
N VAL A 37 -1.60 6.98 12.38
CA VAL A 37 -2.38 8.21 12.13
C VAL A 37 -2.84 8.31 10.68
N LEU A 38 -1.98 7.97 9.71
CA LEU A 38 -2.36 7.98 8.29
C LEU A 38 -3.42 6.93 7.96
N ILE A 39 -3.30 5.74 8.57
CA ILE A 39 -4.30 4.66 8.43
C ILE A 39 -5.65 5.13 8.98
N GLU A 40 -5.67 5.68 10.19
CA GLU A 40 -6.90 6.17 10.83
C GLU A 40 -7.58 7.27 10.00
N GLN A 41 -6.79 8.18 9.42
CA GLN A 41 -7.33 9.22 8.52
C GLN A 41 -7.96 8.64 7.27
N VAL A 42 -7.32 7.65 6.64
CA VAL A 42 -7.88 6.96 5.47
C VAL A 42 -9.15 6.21 5.87
N GLU A 43 -9.13 5.46 6.97
CA GLU A 43 -10.30 4.73 7.47
C GLU A 43 -11.48 5.66 7.78
N ALA A 44 -11.22 6.84 8.38
CA ALA A 44 -12.23 7.87 8.57
C ALA A 44 -12.77 8.41 7.24
N GLY A 45 -11.89 8.61 6.24
CA GLY A 45 -12.25 9.02 4.88
C GLY A 45 -13.16 8.01 4.17
N LEU A 46 -12.92 6.72 4.36
CA LEU A 46 -13.76 5.64 3.80
C LEU A 46 -15.20 5.69 4.32
N GLN A 47 -15.41 6.12 5.57
CA GLN A 47 -16.73 6.21 6.21
C GLN A 47 -17.39 7.58 6.06
N ALA A 48 -16.65 8.57 5.55
CA ALA A 48 -17.16 9.94 5.40
C ALA A 48 -18.32 10.00 4.40
N THR A 49 -19.13 11.06 4.51
CA THR A 49 -20.09 11.41 3.46
C THR A 49 -19.33 11.80 2.19
N PRO A 50 -19.69 11.26 1.02
CA PRO A 50 -19.06 11.63 -0.23
C PRO A 50 -19.13 13.13 -0.50
N VAL A 51 -18.04 13.70 -1.01
CA VAL A 51 -17.98 15.09 -1.48
C VAL A 51 -17.93 15.12 -3.01
N ALA A 52 -18.18 16.27 -3.64
CA ALA A 52 -17.99 16.38 -5.09
C ALA A 52 -16.54 16.07 -5.48
N ALA A 53 -16.36 15.33 -6.58
CA ALA A 53 -15.03 15.06 -7.11
C ALA A 53 -14.31 16.39 -7.48
N PRO A 54 -13.00 16.51 -7.19
CA PRO A 54 -12.25 17.73 -7.49
C PRO A 54 -12.30 18.10 -8.96
N ALA A 55 -12.72 19.32 -9.24
CA ALA A 55 -12.72 19.88 -10.59
C ALA A 55 -11.30 20.31 -11.01
N PRO A 56 -11.04 20.57 -12.31
CA PRO A 56 -9.74 20.98 -12.81
C PRO A 56 -9.04 22.12 -12.05
N ALA A 57 -9.80 23.06 -11.51
CA ALA A 57 -9.28 24.18 -10.73
C ALA A 57 -8.65 23.77 -9.38
N ASP A 58 -9.03 22.60 -8.84
CA ASP A 58 -8.60 22.11 -7.54
C ASP A 58 -7.50 21.04 -7.63
N TRP A 59 -7.19 20.53 -8.81
CA TRP A 59 -6.20 19.45 -8.99
C TRP A 59 -4.81 19.82 -8.47
N GLY A 60 -4.40 21.09 -8.57
CA GLY A 60 -3.13 21.59 -8.03
C GLY A 60 -3.05 21.63 -6.50
N ARG A 61 -4.15 21.33 -5.79
CA ARG A 61 -4.22 21.27 -4.32
C ARG A 61 -4.29 19.83 -3.79
N LEU A 62 -4.33 18.84 -4.69
CA LEU A 62 -4.36 17.43 -4.29
C LEU A 62 -3.04 17.05 -3.61
N SER A 63 -3.17 16.18 -2.62
CA SER A 63 -2.09 15.63 -1.83
C SER A 63 -2.30 14.13 -1.63
N ASP A 64 -1.28 13.44 -1.09
CA ASP A 64 -1.40 12.01 -0.75
C ASP A 64 -2.55 11.71 0.23
N LEU A 65 -3.01 12.72 0.99
CA LEU A 65 -4.15 12.61 1.90
C LEU A 65 -5.51 12.56 1.18
N ASP A 66 -5.55 12.96 -0.09
CA ASP A 66 -6.74 12.84 -0.92
C ASP A 66 -6.90 11.42 -1.50
N ASP A 67 -5.85 10.59 -1.47
CA ASP A 67 -5.96 9.17 -1.82
C ASP A 67 -6.93 8.49 -0.85
N TYR A 68 -7.88 7.73 -1.40
CA TYR A 68 -9.03 7.16 -0.70
C TYR A 68 -10.11 8.15 -0.24
N ARG A 69 -10.06 9.43 -0.62
CA ARG A 69 -11.19 10.33 -0.36
C ARG A 69 -12.43 9.85 -1.10
N ARG A 70 -13.54 9.74 -0.38
CA ARG A 70 -14.84 9.38 -0.94
C ARG A 70 -15.44 10.54 -1.72
N VAL A 71 -15.69 10.33 -3.01
CA VAL A 71 -16.14 11.37 -3.94
C VAL A 71 -17.33 10.91 -4.78
N THR A 72 -18.12 11.88 -5.25
CA THR A 72 -19.24 11.69 -6.17
C THR A 72 -19.04 12.52 -7.44
N VAL A 73 -19.38 11.94 -8.59
CA VAL A 73 -19.33 12.58 -9.91
C VAL A 73 -20.51 12.14 -10.77
N THR A 74 -20.99 13.03 -11.63
CA THR A 74 -22.09 12.75 -12.57
C THR A 74 -21.62 12.96 -14.01
N GLY A 75 -22.07 12.10 -14.92
CA GLY A 75 -21.64 12.07 -16.32
C GLY A 75 -21.93 10.74 -17.00
N GLN A 76 -21.18 10.43 -18.05
CA GLN A 76 -21.38 9.25 -18.89
C GLN A 76 -20.06 8.51 -19.15
N PHE A 77 -20.14 7.19 -19.28
CA PHE A 77 -19.00 6.39 -19.73
C PHE A 77 -18.77 6.53 -21.23
N LYS A 78 -17.49 6.59 -21.64
CA LYS A 78 -17.10 6.36 -23.04
C LYS A 78 -17.03 4.85 -23.28
N ASP A 79 -17.39 4.41 -24.48
CA ASP A 79 -17.36 3.00 -24.89
C ASP A 79 -15.92 2.50 -25.15
N ASP A 80 -15.10 2.52 -24.10
CA ASP A 80 -13.75 1.97 -24.11
C ASP A 80 -13.34 1.49 -22.71
N HIS A 81 -12.31 0.66 -22.66
CA HIS A 81 -11.74 0.16 -21.41
C HIS A 81 -10.29 -0.29 -21.55
N VAL A 82 -9.63 -0.34 -20.40
CA VAL A 82 -8.37 -1.03 -20.17
C VAL A 82 -8.48 -1.91 -18.92
N LEU A 83 -7.57 -2.87 -18.80
CA LEU A 83 -7.51 -3.85 -17.74
C LEU A 83 -6.32 -3.57 -16.84
N TYR A 84 -6.51 -3.64 -15.53
CA TYR A 84 -5.43 -3.56 -14.56
C TYR A 84 -5.32 -4.88 -13.81
N TYR A 85 -4.18 -5.56 -13.93
CA TYR A 85 -3.96 -6.86 -13.31
C TYR A 85 -4.02 -6.78 -11.78
N ILE A 86 -4.73 -7.71 -11.16
CA ILE A 86 -4.74 -7.85 -9.69
C ILE A 86 -5.02 -9.30 -9.29
N SER A 87 -4.57 -9.67 -8.09
CA SER A 87 -5.02 -10.91 -7.43
C SER A 87 -5.71 -10.56 -6.12
N LEU A 88 -7.04 -10.71 -6.08
CA LEU A 88 -7.85 -10.42 -4.91
C LEU A 88 -7.78 -11.58 -3.92
N SER A 89 -7.02 -11.40 -2.84
CA SER A 89 -6.87 -12.41 -1.79
C SER A 89 -8.00 -12.38 -0.76
N ASP A 90 -8.69 -11.25 -0.63
CA ASP A 90 -9.70 -10.98 0.40
C ASP A 90 -10.84 -10.16 -0.23
N PRO A 91 -11.69 -10.79 -1.05
CA PRO A 91 -12.72 -10.10 -1.81
C PRO A 91 -13.88 -9.65 -0.92
N VAL A 92 -14.46 -8.49 -1.23
CA VAL A 92 -15.66 -7.96 -0.57
C VAL A 92 -16.94 -8.60 -1.13
N GLY A 93 -16.94 -8.93 -2.42
CA GLY A 93 -17.99 -9.68 -3.10
C GLY A 93 -17.70 -11.18 -3.23
N THR A 94 -18.38 -11.83 -4.17
CA THR A 94 -18.36 -13.29 -4.33
C THR A 94 -17.13 -13.77 -5.09
N PHE A 95 -16.59 -12.96 -6.00
CA PHE A 95 -15.47 -13.32 -6.86
C PHE A 95 -14.13 -12.86 -6.26
N GLY A 96 -13.10 -13.69 -6.36
CA GLY A 96 -11.73 -13.38 -5.92
C GLY A 96 -10.69 -14.20 -6.69
N GLY A 97 -9.43 -14.12 -6.26
CA GLY A 97 -8.29 -14.73 -6.95
C GLY A 97 -7.71 -13.84 -8.06
N PRO A 98 -6.93 -14.41 -8.99
CA PRO A 98 -6.33 -13.66 -10.10
C PRO A 98 -7.39 -13.17 -11.09
N GLY A 99 -7.26 -11.92 -11.51
CA GLY A 99 -8.17 -11.28 -12.44
C GLY A 99 -7.74 -9.87 -12.79
N GLU A 100 -8.72 -9.06 -13.19
CA GLU A 100 -8.52 -7.73 -13.77
C GLU A 100 -9.49 -6.74 -13.14
N MET A 101 -9.04 -5.53 -12.83
CA MET A 101 -9.91 -4.39 -12.61
C MET A 101 -10.21 -3.73 -13.97
N VAL A 102 -11.49 -3.41 -14.21
CA VAL A 102 -11.93 -2.81 -15.47
C VAL A 102 -12.01 -1.30 -15.32
N TYR A 103 -11.13 -0.57 -16.01
CA TYR A 103 -11.14 0.89 -16.03
C TYR A 103 -11.77 1.40 -17.32
N SER A 104 -12.68 2.36 -17.21
CA SER A 104 -13.28 3.05 -18.37
C SER A 104 -13.21 4.56 -18.21
N PRO A 105 -13.08 5.33 -19.31
CA PRO A 105 -13.17 6.78 -19.26
C PRO A 105 -14.59 7.20 -18.93
N PHE A 106 -14.72 8.18 -18.05
CA PHE A 106 -15.98 8.78 -17.63
C PHE A 106 -15.93 10.28 -17.88
N GLU A 107 -16.75 10.76 -18.82
CA GLU A 107 -16.87 12.18 -19.13
C GLU A 107 -17.92 12.79 -18.20
N THR A 108 -17.49 13.78 -17.43
CA THR A 108 -18.36 14.45 -16.46
C THR A 108 -19.24 15.49 -17.14
N ASP A 109 -20.36 15.85 -16.50
CA ASP A 109 -21.25 16.92 -16.97
C ASP A 109 -20.54 18.29 -17.09
N ALA A 110 -19.42 18.45 -16.38
CA ALA A 110 -18.57 19.63 -16.42
C ALA A 110 -17.50 19.58 -17.55
N GLY A 111 -17.49 18.53 -18.38
CA GLY A 111 -16.66 18.42 -19.59
C GLY A 111 -15.22 17.94 -19.37
N TRP A 112 -14.82 17.60 -18.14
CA TRP A 112 -13.55 16.92 -17.86
C TRP A 112 -13.75 15.40 -17.77
N THR A 113 -12.67 14.64 -17.95
CA THR A 113 -12.69 13.17 -17.95
C THR A 113 -11.96 12.62 -16.73
N VAL A 114 -12.44 11.50 -16.20
CA VAL A 114 -11.76 10.71 -15.16
C VAL A 114 -11.82 9.24 -15.51
N LEU A 115 -10.79 8.48 -15.17
CA LEU A 115 -10.87 7.03 -15.27
C LEU A 115 -11.64 6.47 -14.09
N VAL A 116 -12.59 5.58 -14.35
CA VAL A 116 -13.37 4.90 -13.32
C VAL A 116 -13.05 3.42 -13.35
N ASN A 117 -12.56 2.90 -12.23
CA ASN A 117 -12.50 1.47 -12.00
C ASN A 117 -13.91 0.99 -11.66
N ARG A 118 -14.52 0.26 -12.61
CA ARG A 118 -15.88 -0.28 -12.50
C ARG A 118 -15.94 -1.52 -11.62
N GLY A 119 -14.81 -2.16 -11.33
CA GLY A 119 -14.72 -3.33 -10.46
C GLY A 119 -13.89 -4.47 -11.05
N PHE A 120 -13.89 -5.58 -10.30
CA PHE A 120 -13.10 -6.78 -10.55
C PHE A 120 -13.78 -7.77 -11.51
N LEU A 121 -12.97 -8.39 -12.35
CA LEU A 121 -13.33 -9.43 -13.29
C LEU A 121 -12.40 -10.63 -13.08
N PRO A 122 -12.90 -11.78 -12.60
CA PRO A 122 -12.06 -12.97 -12.42
C PRO A 122 -11.63 -13.57 -13.75
N TYR A 123 -10.49 -14.25 -13.76
CA TYR A 123 -10.09 -15.08 -14.89
C TYR A 123 -10.99 -16.32 -15.07
N GLY A 124 -11.01 -16.85 -16.30
CA GLY A 124 -11.75 -18.06 -16.64
C GLY A 124 -13.24 -17.86 -16.90
N LEU A 125 -13.70 -16.62 -17.06
CA LEU A 125 -15.07 -16.36 -17.47
C LEU A 125 -15.33 -16.80 -18.91
N PRO A 126 -16.56 -17.27 -19.22
CA PRO A 126 -17.02 -17.40 -20.59
C PRO A 126 -16.88 -16.08 -21.37
N GLU A 127 -16.52 -16.17 -22.65
CA GLU A 127 -16.26 -14.99 -23.51
C GLU A 127 -17.47 -14.04 -23.63
N ASP A 128 -18.68 -14.58 -23.65
CA ASP A 128 -19.91 -13.79 -23.68
C ASP A 128 -20.11 -12.99 -22.40
N GLN A 129 -19.86 -13.60 -21.23
CA GLN A 129 -19.90 -12.91 -19.94
C GLN A 129 -18.80 -11.86 -19.82
N LYS A 130 -17.57 -12.19 -20.25
CA LYS A 130 -16.45 -11.25 -20.29
C LYS A 130 -16.82 -10.04 -21.14
N LYS A 131 -17.33 -10.25 -22.36
CA LYS A 131 -17.74 -9.17 -23.25
C LYS A 131 -18.82 -8.27 -22.63
N ILE A 132 -19.83 -8.85 -21.98
CA ILE A 132 -20.88 -8.06 -21.30
C ILE A 132 -20.29 -7.21 -20.17
N ALA A 133 -19.41 -7.79 -19.34
CA ALA A 133 -18.78 -7.07 -18.23
C ALA A 133 -17.85 -5.94 -18.69
N LEU A 134 -17.19 -6.12 -19.84
CA LEU A 134 -16.30 -5.11 -20.43
C LEU A 134 -17.06 -3.95 -21.09
N THR A 135 -18.32 -4.14 -21.49
CA THR A 135 -19.15 -3.04 -22.01
C THR A 135 -19.57 -2.11 -20.85
N PRO A 136 -19.24 -0.81 -20.90
CA PRO A 136 -19.71 0.15 -19.88
C PRO A 136 -21.23 0.37 -19.96
N PRO A 137 -21.88 0.69 -18.82
CA PRO A 137 -23.29 1.03 -18.83
C PRO A 137 -23.52 2.34 -19.61
N ALA A 138 -24.63 2.39 -20.34
CA ALA A 138 -25.00 3.53 -21.17
C ALA A 138 -25.86 4.55 -20.40
N GLY A 139 -25.75 5.82 -20.80
CA GLY A 139 -26.53 6.93 -20.25
C GLY A 139 -25.85 7.63 -19.07
N ASP A 140 -26.61 8.52 -18.43
CA ASP A 140 -26.14 9.32 -17.30
C ASP A 140 -26.07 8.50 -16.02
N HIS A 141 -24.94 8.59 -15.33
CA HIS A 141 -24.70 7.94 -14.06
C HIS A 141 -24.20 8.96 -13.03
N THR A 142 -24.69 8.84 -11.80
CA THR A 142 -24.04 9.44 -10.63
C THR A 142 -23.25 8.35 -9.93
N LEU A 143 -21.93 8.45 -10.00
CA LEU A 143 -20.98 7.50 -9.44
C LEU A 143 -20.51 8.02 -8.09
N THR A 144 -20.49 7.14 -7.08
CA THR A 144 -19.75 7.38 -5.84
C THR A 144 -18.63 6.34 -5.74
N GLY A 145 -17.46 6.80 -5.30
CA GLY A 145 -16.25 6.00 -5.30
C GLY A 145 -15.14 6.60 -4.46
N LEU A 146 -14.03 5.88 -4.40
CA LEU A 146 -12.80 6.34 -3.75
C LEU A 146 -11.90 6.99 -4.81
N LEU A 147 -11.50 8.23 -4.58
CA LEU A 147 -10.46 8.89 -5.36
C LEU A 147 -9.16 8.12 -5.18
N ARG A 148 -8.53 7.72 -6.28
CA ARG A 148 -7.23 7.06 -6.28
C ARG A 148 -6.24 7.84 -7.11
N LEU A 149 -5.16 8.33 -6.50
CA LEU A 149 -4.13 9.05 -7.25
C LEU A 149 -3.47 8.14 -8.31
N SER A 150 -3.03 8.76 -9.40
CA SER A 150 -2.28 8.05 -10.44
C SER A 150 -0.98 7.48 -9.86
N GLU A 151 -0.66 6.26 -10.24
CA GLU A 151 0.59 5.61 -9.88
C GLU A 151 1.69 6.02 -10.87
N VAL A 152 2.91 6.13 -10.37
CA VAL A 152 4.11 6.27 -11.20
C VAL A 152 4.77 4.90 -11.27
N PRO A 153 4.87 4.28 -12.46
CA PRO A 153 5.57 3.01 -12.62
C PRO A 153 7.01 3.09 -12.11
N VAL A 154 7.47 2.05 -11.42
CA VAL A 154 8.85 1.92 -10.94
C VAL A 154 9.60 0.87 -11.76
N TRP A 155 10.92 0.78 -11.60
CA TRP A 155 11.77 -0.14 -12.39
C TRP A 155 11.41 -1.62 -12.27
N THR A 156 10.65 -2.02 -11.25
CA THR A 156 10.13 -3.40 -11.07
C THR A 156 8.73 -3.60 -11.62
N THR A 157 8.04 -2.54 -12.04
CA THR A 157 6.72 -2.64 -12.66
C THR A 157 6.89 -3.23 -14.05
N PRO A 158 6.21 -4.36 -14.37
CA PRO A 158 6.24 -4.91 -15.72
C PRO A 158 5.70 -3.92 -16.75
N GLU A 159 6.22 -4.00 -17.98
CA GLU A 159 5.68 -3.22 -19.10
C GLU A 159 4.22 -3.63 -19.39
N PRO A 160 3.35 -2.68 -19.77
CA PRO A 160 1.96 -3.00 -20.12
C PRO A 160 1.89 -3.86 -21.39
N ASP A 161 0.93 -4.78 -21.43
CA ASP A 161 0.59 -5.50 -22.66
C ASP A 161 -0.48 -4.71 -23.42
N LEU A 162 -0.05 -3.96 -24.44
CA LEU A 162 -0.92 -3.09 -25.22
C LEU A 162 -1.90 -3.87 -26.12
N ASN A 163 -1.61 -5.13 -26.47
CA ASN A 163 -2.51 -5.97 -27.26
C ASN A 163 -3.67 -6.47 -26.38
N ALA A 164 -3.34 -6.92 -25.16
CA ALA A 164 -4.32 -7.32 -24.16
C ALA A 164 -4.94 -6.11 -23.44
N ARG A 165 -4.46 -4.88 -23.69
CA ARG A 165 -4.84 -3.64 -22.99
C ARG A 165 -4.66 -3.75 -21.48
N MET A 166 -3.65 -4.48 -21.04
CA MET A 166 -3.42 -4.85 -19.66
C MET A 166 -2.27 -4.05 -19.04
N TRP A 167 -2.51 -3.52 -17.86
CA TRP A 167 -1.61 -2.65 -17.11
C TRP A 167 -1.24 -3.27 -15.76
N PHE A 168 -0.05 -2.95 -15.29
CA PHE A 168 0.51 -3.43 -14.01
C PHE A 168 0.77 -2.31 -12.99
N ALA A 169 0.51 -1.05 -13.39
CA ALA A 169 0.41 0.12 -12.54
C ALA A 169 -0.80 0.94 -13.00
N ARG A 170 -1.45 1.63 -12.07
CA ARG A 170 -2.56 2.55 -12.36
C ARG A 170 -2.02 3.91 -12.82
N ASP A 171 -1.26 3.89 -13.92
CA ASP A 171 -0.80 5.10 -14.62
C ASP A 171 -1.98 5.65 -15.44
N THR A 172 -2.74 6.58 -14.86
CA THR A 172 -4.00 7.04 -15.46
C THR A 172 -3.77 7.75 -16.77
N ASP A 173 -2.66 8.46 -16.92
CA ASP A 173 -2.32 9.19 -18.14
C ASP A 173 -2.02 8.22 -19.28
N ALA A 174 -1.18 7.21 -19.03
CA ALA A 174 -0.82 6.21 -20.03
C ALA A 174 -2.02 5.32 -20.40
N MET A 175 -2.82 4.90 -19.40
CA MET A 175 -4.07 4.17 -19.59
C MET A 175 -5.06 4.98 -20.45
N ALA A 176 -5.32 6.23 -20.10
CA ALA A 176 -6.24 7.10 -20.82
C ALA A 176 -5.79 7.37 -22.25
N LYS A 177 -4.49 7.64 -22.45
CA LYS A 177 -3.89 7.84 -23.77
C LYS A 177 -4.07 6.62 -24.68
N SER A 178 -3.98 5.40 -24.14
CA SER A 178 -4.18 4.17 -24.92
C SER A 178 -5.61 3.99 -25.44
N MET A 179 -6.59 4.63 -24.79
CA MET A 179 -8.00 4.70 -25.20
C MET A 179 -8.30 5.97 -26.03
N GLY A 180 -7.28 6.72 -26.44
CA GLY A 180 -7.46 7.95 -27.24
C GLY A 180 -8.08 9.13 -26.48
N VAL A 181 -8.07 9.11 -25.15
CA VAL A 181 -8.56 10.21 -24.32
C VAL A 181 -7.57 11.38 -24.36
N ASP A 182 -8.08 12.61 -24.53
CA ASP A 182 -7.27 13.82 -24.41
C ASP A 182 -6.84 14.01 -22.95
N LEU A 183 -5.54 14.15 -22.74
CA LEU A 183 -4.98 14.41 -21.41
C LEU A 183 -5.33 15.82 -20.92
N LYS A 184 -5.66 16.74 -21.85
CA LYS A 184 -6.14 18.07 -21.50
C LYS A 184 -7.56 17.97 -20.94
N GLY A 185 -7.65 17.97 -19.61
CA GLY A 185 -8.92 17.78 -18.89
C GLY A 185 -9.11 16.36 -18.39
N LEU A 186 -8.08 15.51 -18.42
CA LEU A 186 -8.03 14.27 -17.66
C LEU A 186 -7.67 14.58 -16.20
N ALA A 187 -8.47 14.06 -15.27
CA ALA A 187 -8.17 14.14 -13.85
C ALA A 187 -6.87 13.37 -13.51
N PRO A 188 -5.99 13.89 -12.63
CA PRO A 188 -4.74 13.23 -12.23
C PRO A 188 -4.97 12.08 -11.21
N PHE A 189 -6.15 11.49 -11.26
CA PHE A 189 -6.63 10.43 -10.37
C PHE A 189 -7.68 9.60 -11.12
N SER A 190 -7.97 8.42 -10.61
CA SER A 190 -9.13 7.62 -10.97
C SER A 190 -10.14 7.59 -9.83
N ILE A 191 -11.32 7.04 -10.09
CA ILE A 191 -12.32 6.76 -9.06
C ILE A 191 -12.59 5.26 -9.03
N ASP A 192 -12.36 4.63 -7.88
CA ASP A 192 -12.78 3.26 -7.64
C ASP A 192 -14.25 3.23 -7.23
N ALA A 193 -15.10 2.68 -8.09
CA ALA A 193 -16.54 2.60 -7.87
C ALA A 193 -16.88 1.80 -6.60
N GLU A 194 -17.83 2.29 -5.82
CA GLU A 194 -18.30 1.55 -4.64
C GLU A 194 -19.12 0.32 -5.01
N ARG A 195 -19.27 -0.58 -4.04
CA ARG A 195 -19.98 -1.86 -4.17
C ARG A 195 -21.37 -1.73 -4.79
N GLN A 196 -22.09 -0.65 -4.52
CA GLN A 196 -23.43 -0.37 -5.03
C GLN A 196 -23.46 -0.20 -6.56
N PHE A 197 -22.31 0.07 -7.19
CA PHE A 197 -22.17 0.13 -8.64
C PHE A 197 -22.04 -1.26 -9.30
N THR A 198 -21.92 -2.33 -8.51
CA THR A 198 -21.90 -3.70 -9.06
C THR A 198 -23.21 -3.96 -9.81
N PRO A 199 -23.17 -4.36 -11.08
CA PRO A 199 -24.38 -4.59 -11.86
C PRO A 199 -25.13 -5.83 -11.34
N PRO A 200 -26.42 -6.00 -11.71
CA PRO A 200 -27.20 -7.17 -11.27
C PRO A 200 -26.58 -8.53 -11.64
N GLY A 201 -25.81 -8.59 -12.72
CA GLY A 201 -25.05 -9.78 -13.12
C GLY A 201 -23.81 -10.07 -12.27
N GLY A 202 -23.45 -9.20 -11.33
CA GLY A 202 -22.33 -9.36 -10.40
C GLY A 202 -20.96 -8.95 -10.94
N LEU A 203 -20.84 -8.65 -12.24
CA LEU A 203 -19.57 -8.36 -12.91
C LEU A 203 -19.65 -7.12 -13.83
N PRO A 204 -18.65 -6.21 -13.78
CA PRO A 204 -17.50 -6.24 -12.87
C PRO A 204 -17.92 -5.98 -11.41
N GLN A 205 -17.27 -6.66 -10.48
CA GLN A 205 -17.56 -6.60 -9.04
C GLN A 205 -16.93 -5.35 -8.43
N ALA A 206 -17.73 -4.31 -8.20
CA ALA A 206 -17.27 -3.03 -7.68
C ALA A 206 -16.99 -3.07 -6.16
N GLY A 207 -16.30 -2.06 -5.64
CA GLY A 207 -15.97 -1.95 -4.21
C GLY A 207 -14.83 -2.86 -3.75
N GLU A 208 -13.98 -3.32 -4.67
CA GLU A 208 -12.84 -4.21 -4.41
C GLU A 208 -11.51 -3.46 -4.23
N THR A 209 -11.57 -2.17 -3.89
CA THR A 209 -10.38 -1.37 -3.60
C THR A 209 -9.63 -1.97 -2.42
N LEU A 210 -8.41 -2.43 -2.66
CA LEU A 210 -7.54 -2.90 -1.59
C LEU A 210 -6.98 -1.70 -0.81
N VAL A 211 -7.56 -1.45 0.36
CA VAL A 211 -7.02 -0.50 1.33
C VAL A 211 -6.11 -1.29 2.28
N ARG A 212 -4.85 -1.47 1.90
CA ARG A 212 -3.86 -2.18 2.73
C ARG A 212 -2.61 -1.35 2.93
N PHE A 213 -2.39 -0.94 4.17
CA PHE A 213 -1.18 -0.27 4.60
C PHE A 213 -0.25 -1.28 5.27
N LYS A 214 0.87 -1.63 4.64
CA LYS A 214 1.89 -2.50 5.27
C LYS A 214 2.47 -1.84 6.54
N ASN A 215 2.21 -2.35 7.73
CA ASN A 215 2.67 -1.70 8.98
C ASN A 215 3.49 -2.66 9.89
N ASP A 216 4.68 -3.05 9.43
CA ASP A 216 5.53 -4.02 10.15
C ASP A 216 6.45 -3.39 11.22
N HIS A 217 6.29 -2.10 11.48
CA HIS A 217 7.20 -1.30 12.31
C HIS A 217 7.30 -1.82 13.76
N LEU A 218 6.21 -2.36 14.32
CA LEU A 218 6.22 -2.99 15.64
C LEU A 218 7.14 -4.22 15.68
N GLY A 219 7.06 -5.11 14.69
CA GLY A 219 7.89 -6.31 14.62
C GLY A 219 9.39 -5.98 14.49
N TYR A 220 9.71 -4.94 13.71
CA TYR A 220 11.08 -4.43 13.64
C TYR A 220 11.52 -3.78 14.96
N ALA A 221 10.66 -2.99 15.63
CA ALA A 221 10.97 -2.41 16.93
C ALA A 221 11.31 -3.50 17.96
N LEU A 222 10.49 -4.56 18.05
CA LEU A 222 10.75 -5.72 18.91
C LEU A 222 12.07 -6.41 18.58
N THR A 223 12.42 -6.50 17.30
CA THR A 223 13.70 -7.06 16.85
C THR A 223 14.87 -6.22 17.36
N TRP A 224 14.83 -4.90 17.19
CA TRP A 224 15.91 -4.01 17.63
C TRP A 224 16.08 -3.99 19.15
N PHE A 225 14.97 -3.93 19.90
CA PHE A 225 15.01 -4.01 21.36
C PHE A 225 15.45 -5.40 21.85
N GLY A 226 15.04 -6.48 21.17
CA GLY A 226 15.50 -7.83 21.45
C GLY A 226 17.02 -7.96 21.27
N LEU A 227 17.56 -7.47 20.14
CA LEU A 227 19.01 -7.45 19.90
C LEU A 227 19.76 -6.60 20.94
N ALA A 228 19.20 -5.47 21.36
CA ALA A 228 19.76 -4.65 22.44
C ALA A 228 19.83 -5.42 23.76
N ALA A 229 18.76 -6.13 24.13
CA ALA A 229 18.71 -6.97 25.32
C ALA A 229 19.73 -8.14 25.25
N THR A 230 19.85 -8.80 24.09
CA THR A 230 20.85 -9.84 23.87
C THR A 230 22.27 -9.29 24.02
N LEU A 231 22.58 -8.12 23.44
CA LEU A 231 23.88 -7.48 23.56
C LEU A 231 24.24 -7.21 25.03
N ILE A 232 23.30 -6.69 25.82
CA ILE A 232 23.47 -6.48 27.26
C ILE A 232 23.77 -7.81 27.96
N GLY A 233 22.96 -8.85 27.71
CA GLY A 233 23.13 -10.17 28.34
C GLY A 233 24.49 -10.79 28.04
N VAL A 234 24.92 -10.77 26.77
CA VAL A 234 26.23 -11.29 26.34
C VAL A 234 27.37 -10.50 26.97
N PHE A 235 27.27 -9.17 27.00
CA PHE A 235 28.29 -8.32 27.61
C PHE A 235 28.41 -8.56 29.12
N LEU A 236 27.28 -8.68 29.85
CA LEU A 236 27.27 -8.98 31.29
C LEU A 236 27.87 -10.35 31.58
N ALA A 237 27.53 -11.37 30.80
CA ALA A 237 28.12 -12.70 30.93
C ALA A 237 29.65 -12.66 30.70
N TYR A 238 30.09 -11.99 29.63
CA TYR A 238 31.51 -11.79 29.34
C TYR A 238 32.23 -11.07 30.49
N ALA A 239 31.68 -9.96 30.98
CA ALA A 239 32.24 -9.21 32.10
C ALA A 239 32.31 -10.06 33.38
N ALA A 240 31.29 -10.86 33.67
CA ALA A 240 31.28 -11.80 34.79
C ALA A 240 32.41 -12.82 34.71
N THR A 241 32.70 -13.40 33.53
CA THR A 241 33.83 -14.34 33.37
C THR A 241 35.19 -13.69 33.67
N LEU A 242 35.33 -12.40 33.37
CA LEU A 242 36.56 -11.66 33.60
C LEU A 242 36.71 -11.13 35.02
N LEU A 243 35.61 -10.86 35.72
CA LEU A 243 35.60 -10.28 37.06
C LEU A 243 35.47 -11.33 38.17
N TRP A 244 34.85 -12.48 37.90
CA TRP A 244 34.68 -13.54 38.89
C TRP A 244 36.04 -14.17 39.28
N PRO A 245 36.36 -14.30 40.58
CA PRO A 245 37.58 -14.98 40.99
C PRO A 245 37.45 -16.49 40.77
N ARG A 246 38.28 -17.06 39.90
CA ARG A 246 38.48 -18.52 39.86
C ARG A 246 39.25 -18.92 41.12
N LYS A 247 38.67 -19.78 41.98
CA LYS A 247 39.42 -20.46 43.04
C LYS A 247 40.59 -21.19 42.37
N LYS A 248 41.83 -20.86 42.75
CA LYS A 248 42.98 -21.70 42.40
C LYS A 248 42.82 -22.97 43.24
N GLU A 249 42.51 -24.09 42.60
CA GLU A 249 42.69 -25.39 43.25
C GLU A 249 44.19 -25.54 43.52
N HIS A 250 44.58 -25.43 44.79
CA HIS A 250 45.90 -25.88 45.22
C HIS A 250 45.89 -27.40 45.09
N SER A 251 46.51 -27.94 44.04
CA SER A 251 46.99 -29.32 44.07
C SER A 251 47.98 -29.43 45.23
N ALA A 252 47.51 -29.93 46.37
CA ALA A 252 48.39 -30.49 47.39
C ALA A 252 49.12 -31.66 46.73
N LYS A 253 50.40 -31.48 46.42
CA LYS A 253 51.31 -32.62 46.26
C LYS A 253 51.39 -33.29 47.63
N VAL A 254 50.92 -34.53 47.71
CA VAL A 254 51.20 -35.43 48.81
C VAL A 254 52.51 -36.12 48.42
N ASP A 255 53.54 -35.88 49.23
CA ASP A 255 54.81 -36.61 49.19
C ASP A 255 54.64 -38.05 49.71
#